data_AF-A0A5C8ZF58-F1
#
_entry.id   AF-A0A5C8ZF58-F1
#
_cell.length_a   1.000
_cell.length_b   1.000
_cell.length_c   1.000
_cell.angle_alpha   90.00
_cell.angle_beta   90.00
_cell.angle_gamma   90.00
#
_symmetry.space_group_name_H-M   'P 1'
#
loop_
_entity.id
_entity.type
_entity.pdbx_description
1 polymer ?
#
loop_
_entity_poly.entity_id
_entity_poly.type
_entity_poly.pdbx_seq_one_letter_code
_entity_poly.pdbx_strand_id
1 'polypeptide(L)'
;MTTDTNSSSARSPRGAERVEDDRRAGKAGLAVAGLGIVVFNASPFMNWVDPSGEGDPRTGYASDSLVPFIAYLGLGLLLAMLYAASRARRGQHRGLTLVSMAVGLAATLQCIAFAVQPMGGLERGDDLAAQIGVYVGIVGAALWAFGSGLLAKEIEGDDGRSRSDR
;
A
#
# COMPACT_ATOMS: atom_id res chain seq x y z
N MET A 1 -37.44 -46.30 -53.11
CA MET A 1 -36.46 -45.22 -53.33
C MET A 1 -36.69 -44.21 -52.21
N THR A 2 -35.95 -44.38 -51.13
CA THR A 2 -36.15 -43.71 -49.83
C THR A 2 -35.09 -42.63 -49.65
N THR A 3 -35.56 -41.40 -49.45
CA THR A 3 -34.79 -40.19 -49.18
C THR A 3 -34.55 -40.01 -47.68
N ASP A 4 -33.33 -39.57 -47.36
CA ASP A 4 -32.92 -38.72 -46.21
C ASP A 4 -33.07 -39.31 -44.78
N THR A 5 -32.22 -39.07 -43.78
CA THR A 5 -31.09 -38.16 -43.61
C THR A 5 -30.27 -38.63 -42.40
N ASN A 6 -28.95 -38.45 -42.52
CA ASN A 6 -27.94 -38.20 -41.49
C ASN A 6 -28.42 -38.00 -40.02
N SER A 7 -27.99 -38.88 -39.10
CA SER A 7 -27.90 -38.54 -37.66
C SER A 7 -26.53 -38.93 -37.11
N SER A 8 -25.63 -37.95 -37.19
CA SER A 8 -24.37 -37.91 -36.46
C SER A 8 -24.64 -37.79 -34.95
N SER A 9 -24.62 -38.91 -34.22
CA SER A 9 -24.58 -38.86 -32.76
C SER A 9 -23.15 -38.56 -32.30
N ALA A 10 -22.73 -37.31 -32.45
CA ALA A 10 -21.56 -36.76 -31.77
C ALA A 10 -21.85 -36.74 -30.26
N ARG A 11 -21.39 -37.77 -29.55
CA ARG A 11 -21.44 -37.82 -28.10
C ARG A 11 -20.27 -37.00 -27.54
N SER A 12 -20.51 -35.74 -27.22
CA SER A 12 -19.67 -35.00 -26.27
C SER A 12 -20.60 -34.34 -25.26
N PRO A 13 -20.53 -34.76 -23.98
CA PRO A 13 -20.10 -33.80 -22.99
C PRO A 13 -19.33 -34.50 -21.86
N ARG A 14 -18.00 -34.52 -21.93
CA ARG A 14 -17.23 -34.52 -20.68
C ARG A 14 -17.00 -33.07 -20.35
N GLY A 15 -17.71 -32.63 -19.31
CA GLY A 15 -17.51 -31.33 -18.69
C GLY A 15 -16.03 -31.12 -18.48
N ALA A 16 -15.45 -30.24 -19.30
CA ALA A 16 -14.37 -29.43 -18.81
C ALA A 16 -15.01 -28.60 -17.71
N GLU A 17 -14.86 -29.04 -16.46
CA GLU A 17 -14.83 -28.12 -15.34
C GLU A 17 -13.85 -27.03 -15.74
N ARG A 18 -14.39 -25.91 -16.22
CA ARG A 18 -13.69 -24.64 -16.15
C ARG A 18 -13.54 -24.40 -14.66
N VAL A 19 -12.45 -24.90 -14.11
CA VAL A 19 -11.79 -24.23 -13.00
C VAL A 19 -11.44 -22.85 -13.57
N GLU A 20 -12.40 -21.94 -13.51
CA GLU A 20 -12.12 -20.51 -13.54
C GLU A 20 -11.19 -20.32 -12.34
N ASP A 21 -9.89 -20.34 -12.64
CA ASP A 21 -8.82 -20.03 -11.72
C ASP A 21 -8.97 -18.53 -11.44
N ASP A 22 -9.93 -18.20 -10.58
CA ASP A 22 -10.32 -16.86 -10.13
C ASP A 22 -9.19 -16.37 -9.20
N ARG A 23 -7.99 -16.21 -9.78
CA ARG A 23 -6.77 -15.78 -9.11
C ARG A 23 -6.93 -14.32 -8.72
N ARG A 24 -7.49 -14.12 -7.53
CA ARG A 24 -7.51 -12.83 -6.84
C ARG A 24 -6.10 -12.23 -6.82
N ALA A 25 -6.01 -10.92 -7.01
CA ALA A 25 -4.81 -10.13 -6.74
C ALA A 25 -4.19 -10.56 -5.40
N GLY A 26 -2.88 -10.74 -5.39
CA GLY A 26 -2.11 -11.18 -4.24
C GLY A 26 -2.34 -10.25 -3.06
N LYS A 27 -2.90 -10.81 -1.98
CA LYS A 27 -3.08 -10.09 -0.71
C LYS A 27 -1.74 -9.64 -0.09
N ALA A 28 -0.62 -10.08 -0.64
CA ALA A 28 0.73 -9.75 -0.18
C ALA A 28 1.00 -8.24 -0.24
N GLY A 29 0.70 -7.56 -1.35
CA GLY A 29 0.91 -6.11 -1.48
C GLY A 29 0.08 -5.31 -0.45
N LEU A 30 -1.19 -5.68 -0.29
CA LEU A 30 -2.09 -5.07 0.69
C LEU A 30 -1.64 -5.33 2.13
N ALA A 31 -1.14 -6.52 2.44
CA ALA A 31 -0.61 -6.86 3.76
C ALA A 31 0.65 -6.07 4.09
N VAL A 32 1.58 -5.94 3.15
CA VAL A 32 2.80 -5.13 3.32
C VAL A 32 2.45 -3.66 3.48
N ALA A 33 1.51 -3.15 2.66
CA ALA A 33 1.05 -1.76 2.77
C ALA A 33 0.40 -1.50 4.14
N GLY A 34 -0.49 -2.41 4.57
CA GLY A 34 -1.15 -2.33 5.87
C GLY A 34 -0.16 -2.37 7.03
N LEU A 35 0.83 -3.27 7.00
CA LEU A 35 1.90 -3.33 7.99
C LEU A 35 2.68 -2.02 8.06
N GLY A 36 3.07 -1.47 6.91
CA GLY A 36 3.76 -0.19 6.83
C GLY A 36 2.95 0.96 7.44
N ILE A 37 1.65 1.03 7.14
CA ILE A 37 0.74 2.04 7.70
C ILE A 37 0.62 1.90 9.22
N VAL A 38 0.53 0.67 9.75
CA VAL A 38 0.47 0.43 11.20
C VAL A 38 1.78 0.87 11.88
N VAL A 39 2.94 0.51 11.31
CA VAL A 39 4.25 0.93 11.82
C VAL A 39 4.38 2.45 11.77
N PHE A 40 3.95 3.08 10.68
CA PHE A 40 3.95 4.53 10.55
C PHE A 40 3.04 5.21 11.58
N ASN A 41 1.88 4.62 11.90
CA ASN A 41 0.98 5.15 12.93
C ASN A 41 1.55 5.06 14.35
N ALA A 42 2.48 4.14 14.62
CA ALA A 42 3.18 4.10 15.90
C ALA A 42 4.21 5.23 16.04
N SER A 43 4.80 5.66 14.91
CA SER A 43 5.88 6.66 14.88
C SER A 43 5.51 8.02 15.53
N PRO A 44 4.34 8.66 15.30
CA PRO A 44 3.99 9.93 15.94
C PRO A 44 4.01 9.91 17.47
N PHE A 45 3.78 8.75 18.08
CA PHE A 45 3.79 8.57 19.54
C PHE A 45 5.19 8.35 20.11
N MET A 46 6.19 8.17 19.25
CA MET A 46 7.59 8.01 19.65
C MET A 46 8.31 9.36 19.68
N ASN A 47 9.48 9.36 20.31
CA ASN A 47 10.37 10.51 20.37
C ASN A 47 10.96 10.77 18.97
N TRP A 48 10.77 11.98 18.46
CA TRP A 48 11.22 12.41 17.12
C TRP A 48 12.42 13.33 17.18
N VAL A 49 12.46 14.25 18.15
CA VAL A 49 13.55 15.20 18.30
C VAL A 49 13.87 15.41 19.77
N ASP A 50 15.13 15.69 20.08
CA ASP A 50 15.57 16.10 21.41
C ASP A 50 16.19 17.50 21.31
N PRO A 51 15.54 18.54 21.89
CA PRO A 51 16.12 19.87 22.00
C PRO A 51 17.31 19.85 22.95
N SER A 52 18.48 20.30 22.48
CA SER A 52 19.63 20.60 23.34
C SER A 52 20.31 19.40 24.01
N GLY A 53 19.83 18.17 23.80
CA GLY A 53 20.36 16.97 24.46
C GLY A 53 20.15 16.95 25.98
N GLU A 54 19.22 17.77 26.49
CA GLU A 54 18.93 17.92 27.93
C GLU A 54 18.01 16.81 28.47
N GLY A 55 17.63 15.84 27.64
CA GLY A 55 16.84 14.68 28.05
C GLY A 55 15.33 14.95 28.13
N ASP A 56 14.83 15.95 27.40
CA ASP A 56 13.39 16.23 27.22
C ASP A 56 12.94 15.98 25.76
N PRO A 57 12.92 14.71 25.32
CA PRO A 57 12.60 14.38 23.94
C PRO A 57 11.14 14.67 23.62
N ARG A 58 10.91 15.35 22.49
CA ARG A 58 9.58 15.66 21.98
C ARG A 58 9.09 14.54 21.07
N THR A 59 7.82 14.18 21.23
CA THR A 59 7.15 13.21 20.37
C THR A 59 6.85 13.80 19.00
N GLY A 60 6.72 12.96 17.98
CA GLY A 60 6.33 13.41 16.63
C GLY A 60 5.04 14.22 16.63
N TYR A 61 4.10 13.87 17.51
CA TYR A 61 2.84 14.61 17.71
C TYR A 61 3.05 16.06 18.18
N ALA A 62 4.05 16.30 19.03
CA ALA A 62 4.37 17.64 19.53
C ALA A 62 5.31 18.41 18.60
N SER A 63 6.12 17.70 17.81
CA SER A 63 7.11 18.27 16.90
C SER A 63 6.51 18.82 15.61
N ASP A 64 5.57 18.08 14.99
CA ASP A 64 4.95 18.47 13.73
C ASP A 64 3.58 17.81 13.57
N SER A 65 2.53 18.62 13.37
CA SER A 65 1.15 18.14 13.20
C SER A 65 0.91 17.45 11.86
N LEU A 66 1.81 17.62 10.89
CA LEU A 66 1.75 16.96 9.59
C LEU A 66 1.99 15.44 9.72
N VAL A 67 2.80 15.02 10.70
CA VAL A 67 3.10 13.61 10.97
C VAL A 67 1.85 12.80 11.38
N PRO A 68 1.09 13.18 12.43
CA PRO A 68 -0.16 12.49 12.76
C PRO A 68 -1.23 12.66 11.68
N PHE A 69 -1.25 13.77 10.94
CA PHE A 69 -2.15 13.95 9.80
C PHE A 69 -1.92 12.88 8.72
N ILE A 70 -0.67 12.66 8.29
CA ILE A 70 -0.33 11.61 7.31
C ILE A 70 -0.67 10.23 7.87
N ALA A 71 -0.45 9.99 9.17
CA ALA A 71 -0.72 8.70 9.80
C ALA A 71 -2.21 8.32 9.70
N TYR A 72 -3.10 9.26 10.04
CA TYR A 72 -4.54 9.07 9.91
C TYR A 72 -5.00 9.01 8.45
N LEU A 73 -4.39 9.77 7.55
CA LEU A 73 -4.63 9.66 6.10
C LEU A 73 -4.30 8.24 5.60
N GLY A 74 -3.18 7.67 6.07
CA GLY A 74 -2.79 6.29 5.79
C GLY A 74 -3.84 5.27 6.23
N LEU A 75 -4.40 5.41 7.44
CA LEU A 75 -5.49 4.55 7.91
C LEU A 75 -6.75 4.67 7.04
N GLY A 76 -7.12 5.89 6.65
CA GLY A 76 -8.24 6.12 5.73
C GLY A 76 -8.03 5.44 4.37
N LEU A 77 -6.80 5.54 3.82
CA LEU A 77 -6.43 4.88 2.57
C LEU A 77 -6.42 3.36 2.70
N LEU A 78 -5.96 2.81 3.82
CA LEU A 78 -6.00 1.37 4.09
C LEU A 78 -7.44 0.85 4.10
N LEU A 79 -8.33 1.54 4.82
CA LEU A 79 -9.75 1.18 4.87
C LEU A 79 -10.40 1.28 3.50
N ALA A 80 -10.08 2.32 2.73
CA ALA A 80 -10.57 2.47 1.36
C ALA A 80 -10.07 1.33 0.45
N MET A 81 -8.80 0.93 0.57
CA MET A 81 -8.24 -0.20 -0.19
C MET A 81 -8.89 -1.53 0.20
N LEU A 82 -9.09 -1.79 1.50
CA LEU A 82 -9.78 -2.97 2.00
C LEU A 82 -11.24 -3.03 1.49
N TYR A 83 -11.94 -1.89 1.54
CA TYR A 83 -13.29 -1.77 1.01
C TYR A 83 -13.32 -2.02 -0.51
N ALA A 84 -12.43 -1.39 -1.26
CA ALA A 84 -12.30 -1.58 -2.71
C ALA A 84 -12.01 -3.05 -3.07
N ALA A 85 -11.13 -3.72 -2.32
CA ALA A 85 -10.81 -5.13 -2.49
C ALA A 85 -12.02 -6.04 -2.25
N SER A 86 -12.91 -5.68 -1.33
CA SER A 86 -14.13 -6.44 -1.04
C SER A 86 -15.25 -6.26 -2.08
N ARG A 87 -15.30 -5.11 -2.77
CA ARG A 87 -16.46 -4.72 -3.60
C ARG A 87 -16.22 -4.75 -5.11
N ALA A 88 -14.99 -4.64 -5.56
CA ALA A 88 -14.69 -4.64 -6.98
C ALA A 88 -14.82 -6.05 -7.59
N ARG A 89 -15.44 -6.15 -8.78
CA ARG A 89 -15.56 -7.42 -9.55
C ARG A 89 -14.21 -8.06 -9.94
N ARG A 90 -13.12 -7.30 -9.88
CA ARG A 90 -11.72 -7.76 -10.01
C ARG A 90 -10.88 -7.50 -8.74
N GLY A 91 -11.53 -7.17 -7.62
CA GLY A 91 -10.85 -6.90 -6.35
C GLY A 91 -9.93 -5.66 -6.31
N GLN A 92 -10.04 -4.71 -7.25
CA GLN A 92 -9.05 -3.63 -7.34
C GLN A 92 -9.50 -2.30 -7.95
N HIS A 93 -8.98 -1.18 -7.41
CA HIS A 93 -9.10 0.18 -7.93
C HIS A 93 -7.69 0.77 -8.18
N ARG A 94 -7.25 0.81 -9.45
CA ARG A 94 -5.89 1.25 -9.86
C ARG A 94 -5.52 2.64 -9.34
N GLY A 95 -6.45 3.59 -9.44
CA GLY A 95 -6.23 4.96 -8.99
C GLY A 95 -5.94 5.05 -7.49
N LEU A 96 -6.67 4.27 -6.69
CA LEU A 96 -6.54 4.30 -5.23
C LEU A 96 -5.19 3.75 -4.75
N THR A 97 -4.71 2.66 -5.36
CA THR A 97 -3.42 2.05 -4.99
C THR A 97 -2.24 2.95 -5.38
N LEU A 98 -2.30 3.60 -6.55
CA LEU A 98 -1.29 4.57 -6.97
C LEU A 98 -1.29 5.83 -6.10
N VAL A 99 -2.46 6.33 -5.71
CA VAL A 99 -2.57 7.43 -4.73
C VAL A 99 -1.95 7.01 -3.40
N SER A 100 -2.26 5.81 -2.90
CA SER A 100 -1.68 5.30 -1.65
C SER A 100 -0.16 5.19 -1.72
N MET A 101 0.38 4.73 -2.85
CA MET A 101 1.82 4.69 -3.09
C MET A 101 2.44 6.10 -3.09
N ALA A 102 1.83 7.05 -3.80
CA ALA A 102 2.32 8.43 -3.85
C ALA A 102 2.34 9.08 -2.47
N VAL A 103 1.30 8.87 -1.65
CA VAL A 103 1.24 9.37 -0.28
C VAL A 103 2.32 8.70 0.59
N GLY A 104 2.53 7.39 0.48
CA GLY A 104 3.61 6.70 1.20
C GLY A 104 5.00 7.21 0.81
N LEU A 105 5.25 7.51 -0.47
CA LEU A 105 6.51 8.12 -0.93
C LEU A 105 6.69 9.54 -0.37
N ALA A 106 5.64 10.36 -0.41
CA ALA A 106 5.67 11.71 0.19
C ALA A 106 5.95 11.65 1.70
N ALA A 107 5.33 10.72 2.42
CA ALA A 107 5.58 10.48 3.83
C ALA A 107 7.03 10.04 4.11
N THR A 108 7.59 9.19 3.26
CA THR A 108 8.98 8.73 3.35
C THR A 108 9.94 9.90 3.18
N LEU A 109 9.73 10.73 2.15
CA LEU A 109 10.55 11.91 1.89
C LEU A 109 10.45 12.92 3.02
N GLN A 110 9.26 13.13 3.59
CA GLN A 110 9.07 14.00 4.76
C GLN A 110 9.88 13.50 5.96
N CYS A 111 9.86 12.20 6.26
CA CYS A 111 10.62 11.64 7.39
C CYS A 111 12.14 11.72 7.14
N ILE A 112 12.59 11.51 5.91
CA ILE A 112 14.00 11.69 5.54
C ILE A 112 14.41 13.16 5.68
N ALA A 113 13.55 14.10 5.25
CA ALA A 113 13.80 15.52 5.45
C ALA A 113 13.96 15.85 6.93
N PHE A 114 13.08 15.31 7.79
CA PHE A 114 13.21 15.43 9.24
C PHE A 114 14.49 14.81 9.82
N ALA A 115 14.96 13.70 9.26
CA ALA A 115 16.20 13.05 9.69
C ALA A 115 17.45 13.89 9.36
N VAL A 116 17.42 14.64 8.26
CA VAL A 116 18.55 15.48 7.81
C VAL A 116 18.49 16.87 8.43
N GLN A 117 17.32 17.50 8.44
CA GLN A 117 17.06 18.82 8.99
C GLN A 117 15.73 18.80 9.73
N PRO A 118 15.75 18.63 11.07
CA PRO A 118 14.54 18.72 11.87
C PRO A 118 13.97 20.13 11.79
N MET A 119 12.91 20.30 11.00
CA MET A 119 12.39 21.64 10.61
C MET A 119 11.93 22.49 11.81
N GLY A 120 11.72 21.90 13.00
CA GLY A 120 11.38 22.63 14.22
C GLY A 120 12.53 23.38 14.92
N GLY A 121 13.79 23.14 14.52
CA GLY A 121 14.99 23.69 15.17
C GLY A 121 15.55 24.93 14.49
N LEU A 122 15.34 25.04 13.17
CA LEU A 122 15.79 26.17 12.37
C LEU A 122 15.09 27.49 12.78
N GLU A 123 13.86 27.44 13.30
CA GLU A 123 13.13 28.61 13.80
C GLU A 123 13.49 28.99 15.25
N ARG A 124 14.13 28.09 16.01
CA ARG A 124 14.47 28.30 17.43
C ARG A 124 15.96 28.42 17.71
N GLY A 125 16.82 28.13 16.74
CA GLY A 125 18.28 28.12 16.93
C GLY A 125 18.79 26.91 17.72
N ASP A 126 17.95 25.89 17.91
CA ASP A 126 18.28 24.69 18.67
C ASP A 126 18.93 23.63 17.76
N ASP A 127 20.04 23.05 18.24
CA ASP A 127 20.69 21.90 17.61
C ASP A 127 19.84 20.65 17.93
N LEU A 128 18.93 20.29 17.02
CA LEU A 128 18.00 19.17 17.21
C LEU A 128 18.62 17.87 16.71
N ALA A 129 18.68 16.87 17.59
CA ALA A 129 19.03 15.51 17.21
C ALA A 129 17.77 14.70 16.80
N ALA A 130 17.81 14.05 15.64
CA ALA A 130 16.77 13.12 15.21
C ALA A 130 16.76 11.87 16.11
N GLN A 131 15.57 11.46 16.54
CA GLN A 131 15.36 10.34 17.46
C GLN A 131 14.70 9.14 16.78
N ILE A 132 14.57 8.03 17.52
CA ILE A 132 14.09 6.74 17.03
C ILE A 132 12.77 6.81 16.24
N GLY A 133 11.86 7.70 16.63
CA GLY A 133 10.56 7.87 15.99
C GLY A 133 10.66 8.24 14.52
N VAL A 134 11.65 9.05 14.13
CA VAL A 134 11.89 9.44 12.72
C VAL A 134 12.23 8.20 11.89
N TYR A 135 13.13 7.35 12.37
CA TYR A 135 13.55 6.14 11.66
C TYR A 135 12.42 5.11 11.57
N VAL A 136 11.61 4.97 12.62
CA VAL A 136 10.39 4.13 12.58
C VAL A 136 9.40 4.68 11.54
N GLY A 137 9.26 6.00 11.45
CA GLY A 137 8.48 6.68 10.41
C GLY A 137 8.98 6.37 9.01
N ILE A 138 10.30 6.46 8.77
CA ILE A 138 10.92 6.10 7.48
C ILE A 138 10.60 4.65 7.10
N VAL A 139 10.82 3.70 8.01
CA VAL A 139 10.58 2.28 7.75
C VAL A 139 9.09 2.02 7.47
N GLY A 140 8.19 2.57 8.28
CA GLY A 140 6.75 2.44 8.09
C GLY A 140 6.26 3.01 6.76
N ALA A 141 6.69 4.23 6.43
CA ALA A 141 6.31 4.91 5.18
C ALA A 141 6.88 4.20 3.94
N ALA A 142 8.12 3.71 4.01
CA ALA A 142 8.73 2.95 2.92
C ALA A 142 7.98 1.63 2.69
N LEU A 143 7.69 0.86 3.75
CA LEU A 143 6.89 -0.36 3.65
C LEU A 143 5.50 -0.09 3.08
N TRP A 144 4.87 1.01 3.50
CA TRP A 144 3.60 1.44 2.94
C TRP A 144 3.71 1.72 1.43
N ALA A 145 4.68 2.52 1.01
CA ALA A 145 4.90 2.85 -0.40
C ALA A 145 5.17 1.58 -1.25
N PHE A 146 6.07 0.71 -0.80
CA PHE A 146 6.41 -0.53 -1.50
C PHE A 146 5.24 -1.50 -1.54
N GLY A 147 4.51 -1.67 -0.45
CA GLY A 147 3.32 -2.51 -0.41
C GLY A 147 2.24 -2.03 -1.37
N SER A 148 1.97 -0.72 -1.39
CA SER A 148 1.04 -0.09 -2.33
C SER A 148 1.50 -0.26 -3.79
N GLY A 149 2.81 -0.17 -4.05
CA GLY A 149 3.40 -0.41 -5.36
C GLY A 149 3.34 -1.87 -5.81
N LEU A 150 3.58 -2.83 -4.91
CA LEU A 150 3.42 -4.26 -5.19
C LEU A 150 1.96 -4.59 -5.51
N LEU A 151 1.03 -4.07 -4.70
CA LEU A 151 -0.40 -4.18 -4.96
C LEU A 151 -0.75 -3.55 -6.32
N ALA A 152 -0.13 -2.43 -6.67
CA ALA A 152 -0.31 -1.80 -7.97
C ALA A 152 0.32 -2.60 -9.13
N LYS A 153 1.39 -3.35 -8.92
CA LYS A 153 2.05 -4.14 -9.98
C LYS A 153 1.27 -5.41 -10.34
N GLU A 154 0.65 -6.06 -9.35
CA GLU A 154 -0.20 -7.23 -9.60
C GLU A 154 -1.37 -6.93 -10.55
N ILE A 155 -1.71 -5.65 -10.73
CA ILE A 155 -2.68 -5.14 -11.72
C ILE A 155 -2.30 -5.47 -13.17
N GLU A 156 -1.00 -5.53 -13.50
CA GLU A 156 -0.50 -5.61 -14.89
C GLU A 156 -0.19 -7.05 -15.34
N GLY A 157 -0.01 -7.97 -14.39
CA GLY A 157 0.49 -9.32 -14.67
C GLY A 157 -0.54 -10.32 -15.21
N ASP A 158 -1.83 -10.01 -15.19
CA ASP A 158 -2.89 -11.03 -15.35
C ASP A 158 -3.81 -10.88 -16.58
N ASP A 159 -3.54 -9.92 -17.48
CA ASP A 159 -4.30 -9.78 -18.74
C ASP A 159 -3.64 -10.54 -19.94
N GLY A 160 -2.57 -11.32 -19.71
CA GLY A 160 -1.66 -11.79 -20.77
C GLY A 160 -1.73 -13.27 -21.22
N ARG A 161 -2.54 -14.15 -20.61
CA ARG A 161 -2.41 -15.62 -20.82
C ARG A 161 -3.55 -16.34 -21.57
N SER A 162 -4.38 -15.63 -22.36
CA SER A 162 -5.48 -16.32 -23.07
C SER A 162 -5.65 -15.93 -24.55
N ARG A 163 -4.58 -15.60 -25.28
CA ARG A 163 -4.72 -15.30 -26.72
C ARG A 163 -3.48 -15.68 -27.54
N SER A 164 -3.16 -16.97 -27.62
CA SER A 164 -2.28 -17.47 -28.70
C SER A 164 -2.69 -18.80 -29.33
N ASP A 165 -3.80 -19.42 -28.93
CA ASP A 165 -4.29 -20.63 -29.60
C ASP A 165 -5.76 -20.46 -30.01
N ARG A 166 -6.00 -19.88 -31.18
CA ARG A 166 -7.16 -20.14 -32.05
C ARG A 166 -6.94 -19.54 -33.43
#